data_AF-A0A0T5ZMI7-F1
#
_entry.id   AF-A0A0T5ZMI7-F1
#
_cell.length_a   1.000
_cell.length_b   1.000
_cell.length_c   1.000
_cell.angle_alpha   90.00
_cell.angle_beta   90.00
_cell.angle_gamma   90.00
#
_symmetry.space_group_name_H-M   'P 1'
#
loop_
_entity.id
_entity.type
_entity.pdbx_description
1 polymer ?
#
loop_
_entity_poly.entity_id
_entity_poly.type
_entity_poly.pdbx_seq_one_letter_code
_entity_poly.pdbx_strand_id
1 'polypeptide(L)'
;MVDDQTRPLLLIDQDHRQLIVFTSAPCCSGGRIYFKSSSLDRIKFSYGAGTPFMVAGADAKINNPTSTRQNLGSGTDLLVVASDDESNRYLHNVLYLRGPKVPPPSMAPDVVTAPSGSSAPGGSGGLPVVRATLFEDGFESGGFERWTTATGVGGGVVRAESGQGRSGAWGGHLLSTATKGATATARFRLPDALPALSVGLDVKFAGEGPEGGNAPILRLFDERGRRLVSVYRQNRRSDRVWVGQGDLHDPTSGRIDLQTWARVEVGLRPAAGGSVLEVRLDGRLVYQARVAFDVSAVREVQIGNDSKGQPFDIFVDDVRIQG
;
A
#
# COMPACT_ATOMS: atom_id res chain seq x y z
N MET A 1 -18.12 -4.07 29.58
CA MET A 1 -18.16 -4.37 28.14
C MET A 1 -16.85 -5.05 27.77
N VAL A 2 -16.83 -5.95 26.77
CA VAL A 2 -15.67 -6.85 26.47
C VAL A 2 -14.37 -6.09 26.16
N ASP A 3 -14.46 -4.85 25.65
CA ASP A 3 -13.30 -4.05 25.23
C ASP A 3 -13.05 -2.79 26.11
N ASP A 4 -13.81 -2.65 27.21
CA ASP A 4 -13.70 -1.57 28.21
C ASP A 4 -13.68 -0.13 27.64
N GLN A 5 -14.42 0.09 26.55
CA GLN A 5 -14.47 1.36 25.84
C GLN A 5 -15.60 2.26 26.34
N THR A 6 -15.35 3.58 26.38
CA THR A 6 -16.32 4.60 26.76
C THR A 6 -16.21 5.84 25.87
N ARG A 7 -17.16 6.78 26.04
CA ARG A 7 -17.11 8.12 25.41
C ARG A 7 -16.91 8.08 23.88
N PRO A 8 -17.78 7.38 23.14
CA PRO A 8 -17.62 7.23 21.71
C PRO A 8 -17.82 8.57 20.98
N LEU A 9 -16.94 8.85 20.02
CA LEU A 9 -17.06 9.91 19.03
C LEU A 9 -17.12 9.26 17.66
N LEU A 10 -18.26 9.37 16.97
CA LEU A 10 -18.43 8.84 15.61
C LEU A 10 -18.35 9.99 14.60
N LEU A 11 -17.57 9.78 13.55
CA LEU A 11 -17.36 10.72 12.45
C LEU A 11 -17.56 9.99 11.12
N ILE A 12 -18.01 10.74 10.12
CA ILE A 12 -18.28 10.22 8.77
C ILE A 12 -17.27 10.84 7.82
N ASP A 13 -16.43 9.99 7.27
CA ASP A 13 -15.59 10.30 6.12
C ASP A 13 -16.42 10.04 4.85
N GLN A 14 -16.96 11.11 4.29
CA GLN A 14 -17.80 11.03 3.09
C GLN A 14 -16.97 10.76 1.85
N ASP A 15 -15.72 11.23 1.82
CA ASP A 15 -14.88 10.98 0.67
C ASP A 15 -14.54 9.49 0.61
N HIS A 16 -14.12 8.86 1.70
CA HIS A 16 -13.73 7.43 1.66
C HIS A 16 -14.85 6.46 2.03
N ARG A 17 -16.05 6.98 2.26
CA ARG A 17 -17.24 6.25 2.71
C ARG A 17 -16.98 5.40 3.96
N GLN A 18 -16.35 5.99 4.97
CA GLN A 18 -16.06 5.31 6.23
C GLN A 18 -16.81 5.95 7.41
N LEU A 19 -17.29 5.10 8.31
CA LEU A 19 -17.54 5.45 9.70
C LEU A 19 -16.24 5.29 10.47
N ILE A 20 -15.88 6.30 11.24
CA ILE A 20 -14.71 6.27 12.12
C ILE A 20 -15.22 6.53 13.53
N VAL A 21 -14.92 5.61 14.45
CA VAL A 21 -15.34 5.70 15.86
C VAL A 21 -14.10 5.80 16.72
N PHE A 22 -13.99 6.88 17.47
CA PHE A 22 -12.99 7.08 18.51
C PHE A 22 -13.60 6.78 19.88
N THR A 23 -12.82 6.20 20.79
CA THR A 23 -13.27 5.87 22.15
C THR A 23 -12.16 6.09 23.15
N SER A 24 -12.52 6.37 24.40
CA SER A 24 -11.61 6.32 25.55
C SER A 24 -11.56 4.90 26.11
N ALA A 25 -10.36 4.37 26.34
CA ALA A 25 -10.16 3.12 27.07
C ALA A 25 -8.82 3.12 27.82
N PRO A 26 -8.70 2.37 28.94
CA PRO A 26 -9.76 1.59 29.59
C PRO A 26 -10.83 2.47 30.27
N CYS A 27 -11.98 1.88 30.63
CA CYS A 27 -12.98 2.52 31.46
C CYS A 27 -12.38 2.70 32.87
N CYS A 28 -12.79 3.67 33.66
CA CYS A 28 -13.66 4.81 33.37
C CYS A 28 -12.87 6.13 33.56
N SER A 29 -11.60 5.99 33.94
CA SER A 29 -10.59 7.03 34.06
C SER A 29 -9.80 7.26 32.77
N GLY A 30 -10.10 6.52 31.70
CA GLY A 30 -9.39 6.64 30.43
C GLY A 30 -7.99 6.10 30.48
N GLY A 31 -7.19 6.57 29.53
CA GLY A 31 -5.79 6.21 29.38
C GLY A 31 -5.29 6.55 27.99
N ARG A 32 -6.02 6.06 26.99
CA ARG A 32 -5.74 6.29 25.59
C ARG A 32 -7.03 6.54 24.82
N ILE A 33 -6.89 7.25 23.71
CA ILE A 33 -7.93 7.28 22.68
C ILE A 33 -7.60 6.19 21.68
N TYR A 34 -8.57 5.34 21.37
CA TYR A 34 -8.48 4.35 20.30
C TYR A 34 -9.42 4.75 19.17
N PHE A 35 -9.20 4.20 17.97
CA PHE A 35 -10.15 4.31 16.89
C PHE A 35 -10.37 3.00 16.16
N LYS A 36 -11.54 2.89 15.54
CA LYS A 36 -11.89 1.86 14.57
C LYS A 36 -12.55 2.52 13.38
N SER A 37 -12.44 1.90 12.21
CA SER A 37 -13.18 2.30 11.02
C SER A 37 -14.03 1.16 10.48
N SER A 38 -15.06 1.51 9.72
CA SER A 38 -15.88 0.57 8.97
C SER A 38 -16.50 1.25 7.75
N SER A 39 -16.78 0.50 6.69
CA SER A 39 -17.45 1.03 5.50
C SER A 39 -18.88 1.49 5.81
N LEU A 40 -19.28 2.63 5.24
CA LEU A 40 -20.67 3.10 5.23
C LEU A 40 -21.60 2.18 4.43
N ASP A 41 -21.08 1.42 3.47
CA ASP A 41 -21.88 0.51 2.64
C ASP A 41 -22.18 -0.82 3.34
N ARG A 42 -21.31 -1.22 4.28
CA ARG A 42 -21.46 -2.44 5.06
C ARG A 42 -20.81 -2.28 6.43
N ILE A 43 -21.58 -1.72 7.36
CA ILE A 43 -21.11 -1.41 8.70
C ILE A 43 -20.83 -2.71 9.47
N LYS A 44 -19.56 -2.96 9.76
CA LYS A 44 -19.05 -4.05 10.61
C LYS A 44 -17.72 -3.62 11.22
N PHE A 45 -17.68 -3.49 12.55
CA PHE A 45 -16.45 -3.20 13.29
C PHE A 45 -15.80 -4.50 13.76
N SER A 46 -14.46 -4.51 13.78
CA SER A 46 -13.68 -5.58 14.41
C SER A 46 -13.87 -5.55 15.94
N TYR A 47 -13.80 -6.73 16.56
CA TYR A 47 -13.72 -6.90 18.01
C TYR A 47 -12.42 -6.28 18.59
N GLY A 48 -12.36 -6.02 19.89
CA GLY A 48 -11.18 -5.44 20.56
C GLY A 48 -11.26 -3.92 20.69
N ALA A 49 -10.28 -3.25 21.29
CA ALA A 49 -10.32 -1.79 21.45
C ALA A 49 -10.10 -1.01 20.12
N GLY A 50 -9.51 -1.62 19.10
CA GLY A 50 -9.10 -0.95 17.88
C GLY A 50 -7.67 -0.42 17.96
N THR A 51 -7.33 0.54 17.10
CA THR A 51 -5.97 1.08 16.96
C THR A 51 -5.75 2.21 17.96
N PRO A 52 -4.65 2.23 18.75
CA PRO A 52 -4.30 3.38 19.56
C PRO A 52 -4.14 4.64 18.70
N PHE A 53 -4.84 5.71 19.04
CA PHE A 53 -4.85 6.97 18.32
C PHE A 53 -4.13 8.10 19.07
N MET A 54 -4.37 8.21 20.38
CA MET A 54 -3.62 9.12 21.25
C MET A 54 -3.10 8.34 22.44
N VAL A 55 -1.79 8.40 22.60
CA VAL A 55 -1.05 7.76 23.69
C VAL A 55 -0.12 8.81 24.29
N ALA A 56 -0.10 8.88 25.61
CA ALA A 56 0.91 9.62 26.37
C ALA A 56 1.56 8.66 27.38
N GLY A 57 2.36 9.19 28.31
CA GLY A 57 3.08 8.41 29.32
C GLY A 57 2.20 7.40 30.07
N ALA A 58 2.83 6.46 30.80
CA ALA A 58 2.15 5.32 31.41
C ALA A 58 0.98 5.68 32.34
N ASP A 59 1.03 6.85 32.99
CA ASP A 59 0.03 7.29 33.97
C ASP A 59 -1.13 8.11 33.36
N ALA A 60 -1.00 8.53 32.10
CA ALA A 60 -1.92 9.47 31.46
C ALA A 60 -3.38 9.03 31.57
N LYS A 61 -4.29 9.99 31.78
CA LYS A 61 -5.74 9.80 31.90
C LYS A 61 -6.47 10.47 30.75
N ILE A 62 -6.05 10.13 29.52
CA ILE A 62 -6.62 10.72 28.30
C ILE A 62 -8.07 10.25 28.11
N ASN A 63 -8.98 11.21 27.99
CA ASN A 63 -10.42 11.04 27.91
C ASN A 63 -11.10 12.06 26.98
N ASN A 64 -12.41 11.85 26.82
CA ASN A 64 -13.35 12.83 26.27
C ASN A 64 -12.97 13.28 24.84
N PRO A 65 -12.76 12.34 23.89
CA PRO A 65 -12.40 12.70 22.53
C PRO A 65 -13.52 13.52 21.89
N THR A 66 -13.16 14.63 21.27
CA THR A 66 -14.05 15.49 20.52
C THR A 66 -13.42 15.92 19.20
N SER A 67 -14.26 16.30 18.24
CA SER A 67 -13.84 16.78 16.92
C SER A 67 -14.91 17.73 16.36
N THR A 68 -14.75 18.12 15.10
CA THR A 68 -15.78 18.81 14.34
C THR A 68 -17.02 17.92 14.17
N ARG A 69 -18.18 18.54 13.92
CA ARG A 69 -19.43 17.81 13.61
C ARG A 69 -19.78 17.87 12.12
N GLN A 70 -18.81 18.19 11.28
CA GLN A 70 -18.98 18.27 9.84
C GLN A 70 -18.66 16.91 9.21
N ASN A 71 -19.18 16.69 8.00
CA ASN A 71 -18.71 15.59 7.17
C ASN A 71 -17.26 15.85 6.76
N LEU A 72 -16.45 14.80 6.80
CA LEU A 72 -15.02 14.90 6.56
C LEU A 72 -14.66 14.34 5.19
N GLY A 73 -13.53 14.81 4.68
CA GLY A 73 -12.96 14.32 3.44
C GLY A 73 -11.45 14.55 3.37
N SER A 74 -10.87 14.16 2.24
CA SER A 74 -9.43 14.18 2.01
C SER A 74 -8.80 15.58 2.09
N GLY A 75 -9.59 16.63 1.84
CA GLY A 75 -9.14 18.02 1.93
C GLY A 75 -9.17 18.62 3.33
N THR A 76 -9.83 17.98 4.30
CA THR A 76 -9.95 18.49 5.68
C THR A 76 -9.12 17.71 6.68
N ASP A 77 -8.78 16.46 6.36
CA ASP A 77 -8.30 15.47 7.33
C ASP A 77 -9.22 15.42 8.57
N LEU A 78 -8.79 14.78 9.66
CA LEU A 78 -9.60 14.63 10.88
C LEU A 78 -8.76 14.95 12.11
N LEU A 79 -8.96 16.13 12.69
CA LEU A 79 -8.39 16.50 13.99
C LEU A 79 -9.28 15.97 15.12
N VAL A 80 -8.72 15.21 16.05
CA VAL A 80 -9.38 14.93 17.34
C VAL A 80 -8.61 15.66 18.43
N VAL A 81 -9.35 16.18 19.41
CA VAL A 81 -8.84 16.76 20.64
C VAL A 81 -9.37 15.95 21.82
N ALA A 82 -8.54 15.72 22.83
CA ALA A 82 -8.87 15.01 24.05
C ALA A 82 -8.28 15.76 25.26
N SER A 83 -8.77 15.46 26.46
CA SER A 83 -8.20 15.97 27.71
C SER A 83 -7.46 14.87 28.45
N ASP A 84 -6.35 15.19 29.09
CA ASP A 84 -5.76 14.35 30.13
C ASP A 84 -6.15 14.89 31.49
N ASP A 85 -6.94 14.10 32.22
CA ASP A 85 -7.51 14.49 33.51
C ASP A 85 -6.46 14.50 34.64
N GLU A 86 -5.27 13.92 34.42
CA GLU A 86 -4.15 13.96 35.37
C GLU A 86 -3.29 15.21 35.16
N SER A 87 -2.82 15.43 33.93
CA SER A 87 -1.94 16.57 33.64
C SER A 87 -2.67 17.89 33.39
N ASN A 88 -4.01 17.89 33.33
CA ASN A 88 -4.87 19.03 32.98
C ASN A 88 -4.49 19.67 31.63
N ARG A 89 -4.08 18.86 30.66
CA ARG A 89 -3.68 19.32 29.33
C ARG A 89 -4.61 18.79 28.26
N TYR A 90 -4.80 19.59 27.22
CA TYR A 90 -5.37 19.12 25.97
C TYR A 90 -4.31 18.43 25.13
N LEU A 91 -4.68 17.29 24.56
CA LEU A 91 -3.91 16.59 23.54
C LEU A 91 -4.68 16.65 22.24
N HIS A 92 -3.96 16.63 21.13
CA HIS A 92 -4.57 16.51 19.82
C HIS A 92 -3.75 15.56 18.96
N ASN A 93 -4.42 14.93 18.01
CA ASN A 93 -3.79 14.17 16.95
C ASN A 93 -4.66 14.26 15.70
N VAL A 94 -4.03 14.13 14.53
CA VAL A 94 -4.69 14.20 13.23
C VAL A 94 -4.69 12.81 12.60
N LEU A 95 -5.88 12.32 12.27
CA LEU A 95 -6.04 11.20 11.35
C LEU A 95 -6.10 11.77 9.95
N TYR A 96 -5.05 11.52 9.16
CA TYR A 96 -5.02 11.92 7.78
C TYR A 96 -5.97 11.04 6.96
N LEU A 97 -7.01 11.63 6.38
CA LEU A 97 -8.02 10.93 5.58
C LEU A 97 -7.48 10.80 4.17
N ARG A 98 -6.48 9.93 4.01
CA ARG A 98 -5.76 9.72 2.76
C ARG A 98 -6.49 8.69 1.91
N GLY A 99 -6.57 8.96 0.62
CA GLY A 99 -7.17 8.06 -0.36
C GLY A 99 -7.96 8.82 -1.42
N PRO A 100 -8.40 8.12 -2.48
CA PRO A 100 -9.32 8.69 -3.45
C PRO A 100 -10.74 8.72 -2.87
N LYS A 101 -11.51 9.75 -3.25
CA LYS A 101 -12.94 9.81 -2.97
C LYS A 101 -13.66 8.61 -3.61
N VAL A 102 -14.33 7.82 -2.78
CA VAL A 102 -15.25 6.73 -3.10
C VAL A 102 -16.65 7.31 -3.34
N PRO A 103 -17.20 7.24 -4.57
CA PRO A 103 -18.56 7.70 -4.83
C PRO A 103 -19.57 6.81 -4.09
N PRO A 104 -20.73 7.36 -3.65
CA PRO A 104 -21.82 6.55 -3.13
C PRO A 104 -22.21 5.45 -4.13
N PRO A 105 -22.68 4.28 -3.66
CA PRO A 105 -23.24 3.29 -4.56
C PRO A 105 -24.33 3.96 -5.40
N SER A 106 -24.24 3.82 -6.72
CA SER A 106 -25.28 4.31 -7.61
C SER A 106 -26.57 3.64 -7.21
N MET A 107 -27.53 4.41 -6.71
CA MET A 107 -28.92 3.99 -6.85
C MET A 107 -29.13 3.79 -8.35
N ALA A 108 -29.53 2.59 -8.77
CA ALA A 108 -29.98 2.39 -10.13
C ALA A 108 -31.08 3.44 -10.40
N PRO A 109 -30.99 4.23 -11.48
CA PRO A 109 -32.06 5.16 -11.79
C PRO A 109 -33.31 4.35 -12.14
N ASP A 110 -34.43 4.63 -11.47
CA ASP A 110 -35.73 4.28 -12.02
C ASP A 110 -35.81 4.88 -13.42
N VAL A 111 -36.05 4.01 -14.41
CA VAL A 111 -36.15 4.38 -15.81
C VAL A 111 -37.36 5.29 -16.00
N VAL A 112 -37.13 6.60 -16.04
CA VAL A 112 -38.08 7.57 -16.62
C VAL A 112 -37.47 8.08 -17.92
N THR A 113 -38.01 7.61 -19.02
CA THR A 113 -37.72 8.11 -20.37
C THR A 113 -38.26 9.52 -20.53
N ALA A 114 -37.41 10.47 -20.95
CA ALA A 114 -37.81 11.75 -21.52
C ALA A 114 -36.85 12.15 -22.66
N PRO A 115 -37.35 12.78 -23.74
CA PRO A 115 -36.68 12.78 -25.04
C PRO A 115 -35.68 13.92 -25.23
N SER A 116 -34.84 13.71 -26.24
CA SER A 116 -33.70 14.49 -26.71
C SER A 116 -33.95 15.99 -26.88
N GLY A 117 -32.95 16.80 -26.49
CA GLY A 117 -32.86 18.18 -26.93
C GLY A 117 -31.65 18.95 -26.38
N SER A 118 -30.83 19.41 -27.31
CA SER A 118 -29.98 20.60 -27.24
C SER A 118 -28.50 20.45 -26.84
N SER A 119 -27.69 20.98 -27.75
CA SER A 119 -26.24 21.02 -27.89
C SER A 119 -25.52 21.91 -26.87
N ALA A 120 -24.35 21.47 -26.43
CA ALA A 120 -23.31 22.33 -25.84
C ALA A 120 -21.93 22.00 -26.46
N PRO A 121 -21.03 23.00 -26.57
CA PRO A 121 -19.88 22.96 -27.48
C PRO A 121 -18.72 22.11 -26.94
N GLY A 122 -17.92 21.59 -27.87
CA GLY A 122 -16.76 20.76 -27.59
C GLY A 122 -15.70 21.45 -26.74
N GLY A 123 -15.51 20.92 -25.53
CA GLY A 123 -14.28 21.06 -24.76
C GLY A 123 -13.65 19.67 -24.65
N SER A 124 -12.51 19.47 -25.30
CA SER A 124 -11.63 18.32 -25.05
C SER A 124 -11.00 18.49 -23.67
N GLY A 125 -11.77 18.17 -22.62
CA GLY A 125 -11.27 17.97 -21.27
C GLY A 125 -11.23 16.48 -21.03
N GLY A 126 -10.05 15.86 -21.19
CA GLY A 126 -9.86 14.49 -20.73
C GLY A 126 -10.23 14.42 -19.24
N LEU A 127 -11.18 13.55 -18.90
CA LEU A 127 -11.52 13.26 -17.51
C LEU A 127 -10.20 12.93 -16.76
N PRO A 128 -9.97 13.45 -15.55
CA PRO A 128 -8.80 13.06 -14.78
C PRO A 128 -8.85 11.55 -14.57
N VAL A 129 -7.83 10.83 -15.03
CA VAL A 129 -7.66 9.40 -14.73
C VAL A 129 -7.28 9.32 -13.24
N VAL A 130 -8.28 9.15 -12.39
CA VAL A 130 -8.07 8.91 -10.95
C VAL A 130 -7.59 7.46 -10.80
N ARG A 131 -6.36 7.27 -10.33
CA ARG A 131 -5.83 5.93 -9.98
C ARG A 131 -6.35 5.54 -8.60
N ALA A 132 -7.05 4.43 -8.48
CA ALA A 132 -7.53 3.92 -7.20
C ALA A 132 -6.36 3.27 -6.45
N THR A 133 -6.19 3.55 -5.16
CA THR A 133 -5.25 2.79 -4.33
C THR A 133 -5.87 1.43 -4.00
N LEU A 134 -5.22 0.35 -4.44
CA LEU A 134 -5.67 -1.03 -4.29
C LEU A 134 -5.07 -1.71 -3.07
N PHE A 135 -3.84 -1.34 -2.71
CA PHE A 135 -3.09 -1.93 -1.62
C PHE A 135 -2.06 -0.94 -1.10
N GLU A 136 -1.85 -0.95 0.21
CA GLU A 136 -0.79 -0.24 0.90
C GLU A 136 -0.27 -1.10 2.05
N ASP A 137 1.04 -1.10 2.25
CA ASP A 137 1.66 -1.72 3.41
C ASP A 137 2.99 -1.05 3.73
N GLY A 138 3.06 -0.43 4.91
CA GLY A 138 4.30 0.08 5.51
C GLY A 138 4.79 -0.80 6.66
N PHE A 139 4.25 -2.02 6.81
CA PHE A 139 4.68 -3.04 7.78
C PHE A 139 4.58 -2.67 9.27
N GLU A 140 4.06 -1.48 9.60
CA GLU A 140 3.87 -0.99 10.98
C GLU A 140 2.92 -1.85 11.84
N SER A 141 2.16 -2.76 11.23
CA SER A 141 1.38 -3.77 11.95
C SER A 141 2.22 -4.94 12.47
N GLY A 142 3.52 -4.98 12.15
CA GLY A 142 4.44 -6.03 12.55
C GLY A 142 4.35 -7.30 11.73
N GLY A 143 3.74 -7.26 10.54
CA GLY A 143 3.54 -8.45 9.72
C GLY A 143 3.13 -8.19 8.27
N PHE A 144 2.74 -9.27 7.59
CA PHE A 144 2.35 -9.32 6.18
C PHE A 144 0.86 -9.68 6.02
N GLU A 145 0.03 -9.44 7.04
CA GLU A 145 -1.37 -9.89 7.09
C GLU A 145 -2.25 -9.29 5.98
N ARG A 146 -1.81 -8.18 5.39
CA ARG A 146 -2.48 -7.50 4.28
C ARG A 146 -2.17 -8.13 2.92
N TRP A 147 -1.07 -8.88 2.82
CA TRP A 147 -0.69 -9.58 1.59
C TRP A 147 -1.58 -10.81 1.39
N THR A 148 -1.88 -11.16 0.14
CA THR A 148 -2.66 -12.36 -0.18
C THR A 148 -1.91 -13.62 0.23
N THR A 149 -0.60 -13.64 0.01
CA THR A 149 0.29 -14.68 0.53
C THR A 149 1.65 -14.08 0.88
N ALA A 150 2.30 -14.63 1.91
CA ALA A 150 3.65 -14.27 2.33
C ALA A 150 4.33 -15.53 2.87
N THR A 151 5.35 -16.03 2.15
CA THR A 151 5.91 -17.36 2.39
C THR A 151 7.42 -17.39 2.20
N GLY A 152 8.12 -17.91 3.21
CA GLY A 152 9.48 -18.40 3.11
C GLY A 152 9.51 -19.93 2.98
N VAL A 153 10.22 -20.46 1.99
CA VAL A 153 10.40 -21.90 1.78
C VAL A 153 11.88 -22.23 1.81
N GLY A 154 12.25 -23.42 2.29
CA GLY A 154 13.63 -23.93 2.20
C GLY A 154 14.67 -23.07 2.92
N GLY A 155 14.26 -22.38 3.99
CA GLY A 155 15.11 -21.44 4.74
C GLY A 155 15.05 -19.99 4.24
N GLY A 156 14.15 -19.66 3.31
CA GLY A 156 13.80 -18.27 3.01
C GLY A 156 13.04 -17.63 4.17
N VAL A 157 13.19 -16.32 4.33
CA VAL A 157 12.60 -15.50 5.40
C VAL A 157 11.64 -14.50 4.79
N VAL A 158 10.46 -14.37 5.39
CA VAL A 158 9.51 -13.27 5.16
C VAL A 158 8.97 -12.87 6.53
N ARG A 159 9.30 -11.66 6.99
CA ARG A 159 8.87 -11.13 8.30
C ARG A 159 8.91 -9.62 8.32
N ALA A 160 8.11 -8.96 9.14
CA ALA A 160 8.35 -7.56 9.46
C ALA A 160 9.46 -7.47 10.52
N GLU A 161 10.32 -6.46 10.40
CA GLU A 161 11.46 -6.25 11.30
C GLU A 161 11.50 -4.82 11.82
N SER A 162 11.59 -4.67 13.15
CA SER A 162 11.66 -3.37 13.80
C SER A 162 13.06 -2.76 13.68
N GLY A 163 13.11 -1.42 13.63
CA GLY A 163 14.33 -0.66 13.36
C GLY A 163 14.79 -0.70 11.89
N GLN A 164 14.03 -1.36 11.02
CA GLN A 164 14.35 -1.52 9.59
C GLN A 164 13.32 -0.87 8.66
N GLY A 165 12.50 0.06 9.17
CA GLY A 165 11.62 0.90 8.36
C GLY A 165 12.36 1.99 7.60
N ARG A 166 11.85 2.35 6.42
CA ARG A 166 12.19 3.60 5.72
C ARG A 166 11.41 4.75 6.32
N SER A 167 10.12 4.53 6.51
CA SER A 167 9.20 5.35 7.28
C SER A 167 8.77 4.55 8.51
N GLY A 168 8.34 5.22 9.58
CA GLY A 168 7.98 4.53 10.82
C GLY A 168 9.13 3.70 11.42
N ALA A 169 8.79 2.59 12.05
CA ALA A 169 9.72 1.74 12.78
C ALA A 169 9.92 0.37 12.14
N TRP A 170 9.03 -0.08 11.25
CA TRP A 170 9.02 -1.45 10.74
C TRP A 170 9.25 -1.48 9.23
N GLY A 171 9.94 -2.52 8.77
CA GLY A 171 10.09 -2.80 7.35
C GLY A 171 9.90 -4.28 7.07
N GLY A 172 9.42 -4.63 5.88
CA GLY A 172 9.32 -6.00 5.42
C GLY A 172 10.70 -6.55 5.05
N HIS A 173 11.15 -7.57 5.76
CA HIS A 173 12.40 -8.29 5.49
C HIS A 173 12.13 -9.54 4.64
N LEU A 174 12.74 -9.61 3.46
CA LEU A 174 12.71 -10.78 2.61
C LEU A 174 14.15 -11.23 2.31
N LEU A 175 14.44 -12.48 2.62
CA LEU A 175 15.76 -13.07 2.41
C LEU A 175 15.63 -14.48 1.83
N SER A 176 16.51 -14.81 0.89
CA SER A 176 16.70 -16.17 0.41
C SER A 176 18.18 -16.48 0.27
N THR A 177 18.52 -17.77 0.33
CA THR A 177 19.89 -18.28 0.30
C THR A 177 20.11 -19.18 -0.92
N ALA A 178 21.33 -19.71 -1.07
CA ALA A 178 21.65 -20.67 -2.13
C ALA A 178 21.11 -22.08 -1.85
N THR A 179 20.43 -22.29 -0.70
CA THR A 179 19.85 -23.59 -0.35
C THR A 179 18.87 -24.04 -1.42
N LYS A 180 18.97 -25.30 -1.84
CA LYS A 180 18.12 -25.86 -2.88
C LYS A 180 16.64 -25.73 -2.49
N GLY A 181 15.87 -25.06 -3.34
CA GLY A 181 14.44 -24.84 -3.10
C GLY A 181 14.11 -23.62 -2.26
N ALA A 182 15.11 -22.87 -1.76
CA ALA A 182 14.87 -21.68 -0.97
C ALA A 182 14.18 -20.58 -1.81
N THR A 183 13.11 -20.00 -1.27
CA THR A 183 12.39 -18.86 -1.84
C THR A 183 11.82 -18.00 -0.71
N ALA A 184 11.62 -16.72 -0.98
CA ALA A 184 10.93 -15.82 -0.07
C ALA A 184 10.08 -14.86 -0.90
N THR A 185 8.76 -14.90 -0.74
CA THR A 185 7.81 -14.16 -1.59
C THR A 185 6.68 -13.59 -0.76
N ALA A 186 6.29 -12.36 -1.04
CA ALA A 186 4.98 -11.83 -0.67
C ALA A 186 4.23 -11.40 -1.93
N ARG A 187 2.97 -11.80 -2.06
CA ARG A 187 2.13 -11.57 -3.24
C ARG A 187 0.80 -10.92 -2.87
N PHE A 188 0.41 -9.94 -3.66
CA PHE A 188 -0.90 -9.31 -3.61
C PHE A 188 -1.65 -9.60 -4.90
N ARG A 189 -2.82 -10.23 -4.76
CA ARG A 189 -3.73 -10.47 -5.88
C ARG A 189 -4.48 -9.20 -6.21
N LEU A 190 -4.33 -8.74 -7.44
CA LEU A 190 -5.05 -7.59 -7.96
C LEU A 190 -6.53 -7.95 -8.15
N PRO A 191 -7.44 -6.98 -8.01
CA PRO A 191 -8.79 -7.13 -8.52
C PRO A 191 -8.76 -7.31 -10.04
N ASP A 192 -9.88 -7.77 -10.60
CA ASP A 192 -10.00 -7.95 -12.05
C ASP A 192 -9.83 -6.64 -12.82
N ALA A 193 -9.49 -6.75 -14.11
CA ALA A 193 -9.33 -5.69 -15.12
C ALA A 193 -9.03 -4.27 -14.60
N LEU A 194 -7.75 -3.91 -14.56
CA LEU A 194 -7.30 -2.54 -14.26
C LEU A 194 -7.10 -1.72 -15.54
N PRO A 195 -7.50 -0.43 -15.57
CA PRO A 195 -7.26 0.46 -16.71
C PRO A 195 -5.80 0.93 -16.79
N ALA A 196 -5.07 0.91 -15.68
CA ALA A 196 -3.63 1.12 -15.59
C ALA A 196 -3.10 0.39 -14.35
N LEU A 197 -1.79 0.33 -14.17
CA LEU A 197 -1.20 -0.19 -12.94
C LEU A 197 -0.01 0.66 -12.54
N SER A 198 0.11 0.96 -11.26
CA SER A 198 1.25 1.61 -10.65
C SER A 198 1.60 0.88 -9.37
N VAL A 199 2.83 0.38 -9.27
CA VAL A 199 3.34 -0.27 -8.05
C VAL A 199 4.57 0.50 -7.60
N GLY A 200 4.49 1.12 -6.44
CA GLY A 200 5.60 1.82 -5.79
C GLY A 200 6.01 1.12 -4.51
N LEU A 201 7.30 1.09 -4.22
CA LEU A 201 7.85 0.64 -2.94
C LEU A 201 9.19 1.32 -2.67
N ASP A 202 9.54 1.46 -1.40
CA ASP A 202 10.90 1.73 -0.97
C ASP A 202 11.63 0.40 -0.78
N VAL A 203 12.86 0.30 -1.27
CA VAL A 203 13.68 -0.92 -1.17
C VAL A 203 15.10 -0.57 -0.74
N LYS A 204 15.64 -1.39 0.16
CA LYS A 204 17.05 -1.36 0.59
C LYS A 204 17.64 -2.76 0.45
N PHE A 205 18.72 -2.89 -0.30
CA PHE A 205 19.46 -4.15 -0.40
C PHE A 205 20.42 -4.28 0.78
N ALA A 206 20.15 -5.21 1.69
CA ALA A 206 20.99 -5.42 2.86
C ALA A 206 22.23 -6.27 2.52
N GLY A 207 22.09 -7.18 1.57
CA GLY A 207 23.16 -8.01 1.06
C GLY A 207 22.91 -8.43 -0.38
N GLU A 208 23.95 -8.92 -1.03
CA GLU A 208 23.87 -9.45 -2.39
C GLU A 208 24.40 -10.89 -2.46
N GLY A 209 23.87 -11.62 -3.45
CA GLY A 209 24.32 -12.97 -3.77
C GLY A 209 25.55 -12.99 -4.69
N PRO A 210 25.84 -14.16 -5.32
CA PRO A 210 26.92 -14.30 -6.28
C PRO A 210 26.81 -13.33 -7.46
N GLU A 211 27.97 -13.03 -8.08
CA GLU A 211 28.07 -12.21 -9.29
C GLU A 211 27.16 -12.73 -10.41
N GLY A 212 26.49 -11.80 -11.10
CA GLY A 212 25.54 -12.14 -12.15
C GLY A 212 24.19 -12.65 -11.65
N GLY A 213 24.03 -12.91 -10.35
CA GLY A 213 22.76 -13.20 -9.72
C GLY A 213 21.81 -12.01 -9.71
N ASN A 214 20.51 -12.29 -9.58
CA ASN A 214 19.45 -11.28 -9.58
C ASN A 214 18.83 -11.17 -8.19
N ALA A 215 18.88 -10.00 -7.59
CA ALA A 215 18.15 -9.67 -6.38
C ALA A 215 16.83 -8.98 -6.76
N PRO A 216 15.66 -9.59 -6.47
CA PRO A 216 14.37 -9.10 -6.94
C PRO A 216 14.00 -7.76 -6.29
N ILE A 217 13.28 -6.92 -7.03
CA ILE A 217 12.59 -5.74 -6.48
C ILE A 217 11.09 -5.97 -6.58
N LEU A 218 10.60 -6.18 -7.81
CA LEU A 218 9.17 -6.33 -8.10
C LEU A 218 8.95 -7.29 -9.25
N ARG A 219 7.90 -8.11 -9.19
CA ARG A 219 7.44 -8.92 -10.32
C ARG A 219 5.94 -8.83 -10.52
N LEU A 220 5.54 -8.91 -11.79
CA LEU A 220 4.14 -8.92 -12.22
C LEU A 220 3.82 -10.25 -12.89
N PHE A 221 2.67 -10.83 -12.57
CA PHE A 221 2.24 -12.14 -13.08
C PHE A 221 0.87 -12.07 -13.72
N ASP A 222 0.61 -12.95 -14.69
CA ASP A 222 -0.74 -13.20 -15.20
C ASP A 222 -1.52 -14.20 -14.31
N GLU A 223 -2.78 -14.44 -14.68
CA GLU A 223 -3.68 -15.35 -13.96
C GLU A 223 -3.16 -16.79 -13.82
N ARG A 224 -2.29 -17.21 -14.75
CA ARG A 224 -1.69 -18.56 -14.77
C ARG A 224 -0.40 -18.62 -13.96
N GLY A 225 0.01 -17.53 -13.32
CA GLY A 225 1.27 -17.44 -12.58
C GLY A 225 2.50 -17.33 -13.48
N ARG A 226 2.35 -16.96 -14.77
CA ARG A 226 3.50 -16.69 -15.64
C ARG A 226 4.02 -15.28 -15.35
N ARG A 227 5.34 -15.15 -15.22
CA ARG A 227 6.04 -13.86 -15.05
C ARG A 227 5.89 -13.03 -16.33
N LEU A 228 5.30 -11.85 -16.20
CA LEU A 228 5.17 -10.88 -17.29
C LEU A 228 6.30 -9.85 -17.28
N VAL A 229 6.62 -9.33 -16.09
CA VAL A 229 7.68 -8.33 -15.86
C VAL A 229 8.45 -8.69 -14.60
N SER A 230 9.77 -8.54 -14.64
CA SER A 230 10.65 -8.62 -13.48
C SER A 230 11.54 -7.38 -13.40
N VAL A 231 11.46 -6.63 -12.32
CA VAL A 231 12.40 -5.55 -12.00
C VAL A 231 13.31 -6.07 -10.89
N TYR A 232 14.63 -6.00 -11.11
CA TYR A 232 15.62 -6.58 -10.20
C TYR A 232 16.93 -5.79 -10.26
N ARG A 233 17.70 -5.85 -9.17
CA ARG A 233 19.11 -5.43 -9.16
C ARG A 233 19.97 -6.61 -9.58
N GLN A 234 20.98 -6.36 -10.39
CA GLN A 234 21.96 -7.38 -10.76
C GLN A 234 23.22 -7.28 -9.89
N ASN A 235 23.55 -8.40 -9.23
CA ASN A 235 24.65 -8.47 -8.27
C ASN A 235 26.00 -8.24 -8.96
N ARG A 236 26.79 -7.32 -8.41
CA ARG A 236 28.15 -6.97 -8.88
C ARG A 236 28.24 -6.56 -10.35
N ARG A 237 27.12 -6.19 -10.97
CA ARG A 237 27.06 -5.69 -12.36
C ARG A 237 26.82 -4.18 -12.35
N SER A 238 27.71 -3.49 -11.62
CA SER A 238 27.63 -2.04 -11.34
C SER A 238 26.30 -1.62 -10.69
N ASP A 239 25.76 -2.49 -9.83
CA ASP A 239 24.61 -2.21 -8.96
C ASP A 239 23.36 -1.74 -9.70
N ARG A 240 23.28 -2.14 -10.97
CA ARG A 240 22.30 -1.65 -11.94
C ARG A 240 20.96 -2.36 -11.75
N VAL A 241 19.89 -1.61 -11.92
CA VAL A 241 18.53 -2.15 -12.03
C VAL A 241 18.28 -2.61 -13.46
N TRP A 242 17.65 -3.76 -13.60
CA TRP A 242 17.32 -4.42 -14.87
C TRP A 242 15.83 -4.73 -14.95
N VAL A 243 15.33 -4.83 -16.18
CA VAL A 243 13.97 -5.25 -16.49
C VAL A 243 14.02 -6.52 -17.32
N GLY A 244 13.28 -7.55 -16.87
CA GLY A 244 13.10 -8.83 -17.56
C GLY A 244 11.69 -9.00 -18.10
N GLN A 245 11.56 -9.44 -19.36
CA GLN A 245 10.29 -9.70 -20.05
C GLN A 245 10.42 -10.93 -20.96
N GLY A 246 9.97 -12.10 -20.49
CA GLY A 246 10.31 -13.36 -21.17
C GLY A 246 11.82 -13.54 -21.22
N ASP A 247 12.38 -13.67 -22.42
CA ASP A 247 13.83 -13.80 -22.66
C ASP A 247 14.56 -12.46 -22.77
N LEU A 248 13.82 -11.34 -22.81
CA LEU A 248 14.43 -10.00 -22.85
C LEU A 248 14.91 -9.61 -21.46
N HIS A 249 16.14 -9.11 -21.39
CA HIS A 249 16.79 -8.65 -20.17
C HIS A 249 17.54 -7.35 -20.44
N ASP A 250 16.93 -6.23 -20.09
CA ASP A 250 17.45 -4.92 -20.44
C ASP A 250 17.99 -4.17 -19.21
N PRO A 251 19.19 -3.58 -19.29
CA PRO A 251 19.70 -2.70 -18.26
C PRO A 251 18.91 -1.38 -18.26
N THR A 252 18.54 -0.90 -17.08
CA THR A 252 18.05 0.48 -16.93
C THR A 252 19.21 1.45 -16.72
N SER A 253 18.93 2.74 -16.75
CA SER A 253 19.90 3.76 -16.32
C SER A 253 20.02 3.87 -14.78
N GLY A 254 19.12 3.24 -14.03
CA GLY A 254 19.05 3.28 -12.57
C GLY A 254 20.05 2.34 -11.88
N ARG A 255 20.50 2.75 -10.70
CA ARG A 255 21.44 2.00 -9.84
C ARG A 255 20.99 2.13 -8.39
N ILE A 256 21.13 1.06 -7.62
CA ILE A 256 20.80 1.05 -6.20
C ILE A 256 21.97 0.41 -5.46
N ASP A 257 22.67 1.19 -4.66
CA ASP A 257 23.78 0.70 -3.85
C ASP A 257 23.26 -0.14 -2.68
N LEU A 258 24.12 -1.00 -2.14
CA LEU A 258 23.78 -1.71 -0.90
C LEU A 258 23.58 -0.71 0.25
N GLN A 259 22.76 -1.11 1.23
CA GLN A 259 22.48 -0.35 2.46
C GLN A 259 21.88 1.04 2.24
N THR A 260 21.38 1.33 1.03
CA THR A 260 20.74 2.59 0.67
C THR A 260 19.28 2.34 0.32
N TRP A 261 18.38 3.16 0.87
CA TRP A 261 16.98 3.17 0.48
C TRP A 261 16.79 3.87 -0.86
N ALA A 262 15.99 3.27 -1.74
CA ALA A 262 15.55 3.90 -2.98
C ALA A 262 14.08 3.63 -3.26
N ARG A 263 13.39 4.61 -3.84
CA ARG A 263 11.98 4.49 -4.25
C ARG A 263 11.91 3.94 -5.66
N VAL A 264 11.32 2.77 -5.84
CA VAL A 264 11.10 2.15 -7.15
C VAL A 264 9.62 2.21 -7.48
N GLU A 265 9.29 2.71 -8.67
CA GLU A 265 7.91 2.73 -9.17
C GLU A 265 7.84 2.06 -10.55
N VAL A 266 6.94 1.09 -10.67
CA VAL A 266 6.67 0.35 -11.91
C VAL A 266 5.28 0.70 -12.38
N GLY A 267 5.18 1.31 -13.55
CA GLY A 267 3.93 1.72 -14.18
C GLY A 267 3.64 0.94 -15.44
N LEU A 268 2.38 0.53 -15.63
CA LEU A 268 1.83 0.03 -16.89
C LEU A 268 0.65 0.90 -17.30
N ARG A 269 0.67 1.35 -18.55
CA ARG A 269 -0.43 2.09 -19.17
C ARG A 269 -0.84 1.45 -20.50
N PRO A 270 -2.13 1.42 -20.84
CA PRO A 270 -2.61 0.78 -22.06
C PRO A 270 -2.04 1.48 -23.29
N ALA A 271 -1.77 0.71 -24.33
CA ALA A 271 -1.30 1.19 -25.62
C ALA A 271 -1.80 0.28 -26.74
N ALA A 272 -1.86 0.79 -27.97
CA ALA A 272 -2.23 -0.04 -29.12
C ALA A 272 -1.31 -1.27 -29.23
N GLY A 273 -1.89 -2.47 -29.16
CA GLY A 273 -1.18 -3.76 -29.22
C GLY A 273 -0.52 -4.22 -27.92
N GLY A 274 -0.84 -3.62 -26.77
CA GLY A 274 -0.35 -4.04 -25.46
C GLY A 274 -0.29 -2.90 -24.43
N SER A 275 0.87 -2.71 -23.80
CA SER A 275 1.06 -1.64 -22.80
C SER A 275 2.39 -0.94 -22.96
N VAL A 276 2.53 0.23 -22.35
CA VAL A 276 3.84 0.84 -22.08
C VAL A 276 4.21 0.58 -20.63
N LEU A 277 5.37 -0.04 -20.44
CA LEU A 277 6.03 -0.21 -19.16
C LEU A 277 6.94 0.98 -18.89
N GLU A 278 6.85 1.54 -17.68
CA GLU A 278 7.76 2.55 -17.16
C GLU A 278 8.34 2.06 -15.83
N VAL A 279 9.64 2.28 -15.63
CA VAL A 279 10.29 2.10 -14.32
C VAL A 279 10.91 3.44 -13.93
N ARG A 280 10.60 3.89 -12.71
CA ARG A 280 11.16 5.09 -12.10
C ARG A 280 11.97 4.73 -10.87
N LEU A 281 13.05 5.46 -10.67
CA LEU A 281 13.89 5.42 -9.49
C LEU A 281 13.96 6.82 -8.91
N ASP A 282 13.53 6.98 -7.66
CA ASP A 282 13.47 8.28 -6.95
C ASP A 282 12.76 9.36 -7.79
N GLY A 283 11.64 8.98 -8.41
CA GLY A 283 10.82 9.82 -9.29
C GLY A 283 11.36 10.01 -10.72
N ARG A 284 12.60 9.63 -11.02
CA ARG A 284 13.21 9.78 -12.36
C ARG A 284 12.89 8.59 -13.26
N LEU A 285 12.53 8.83 -14.52
CA LEU A 285 12.37 7.75 -15.51
C LEU A 285 13.73 7.11 -15.77
N VAL A 286 13.87 5.81 -15.47
CA VAL A 286 15.12 5.08 -15.74
C VAL A 286 15.00 4.04 -16.85
N TYR A 287 13.76 3.66 -17.19
CA TYR A 287 13.45 2.71 -18.25
C TYR A 287 12.03 2.91 -18.78
N GLN A 288 11.83 2.75 -20.09
CA GLN A 288 10.53 2.69 -20.73
C GLN A 288 10.57 1.74 -21.91
N ALA A 289 9.54 0.90 -22.07
CA ALA A 289 9.42 -0.01 -23.21
C ALA A 289 7.97 -0.31 -23.56
N ARG A 290 7.74 -0.80 -24.78
CA ARG A 290 6.46 -1.42 -25.17
C ARG A 290 6.47 -2.88 -24.75
N VAL A 291 5.35 -3.34 -24.20
CA VAL A 291 5.10 -4.76 -23.89
C VAL A 291 3.90 -5.25 -24.68
N ALA A 292 3.94 -6.51 -25.12
CA ALA A 292 2.92 -7.10 -25.99
C ALA A 292 1.65 -7.54 -25.24
N PHE A 293 1.61 -7.42 -23.91
CA PHE A 293 0.45 -7.76 -23.10
C PHE A 293 -0.30 -6.50 -22.66
N ASP A 294 -1.62 -6.60 -22.55
CA ASP A 294 -2.47 -5.56 -21.99
C ASP A 294 -2.34 -5.51 -20.46
N VAL A 295 -2.43 -4.33 -19.85
CA VAL A 295 -2.32 -4.15 -18.39
C VAL A 295 -3.36 -4.98 -17.63
N SER A 296 -4.53 -5.21 -18.23
CA SER A 296 -5.58 -6.10 -17.73
C SER A 296 -5.19 -7.58 -17.76
N ALA A 297 -4.01 -7.97 -18.25
CA ALA A 297 -3.47 -9.32 -18.11
C ALA A 297 -2.78 -9.54 -16.75
N VAL A 298 -2.38 -8.47 -16.06
CA VAL A 298 -1.71 -8.58 -14.75
C VAL A 298 -2.74 -8.95 -13.69
N ARG A 299 -2.45 -9.97 -12.88
CA ARG A 299 -3.32 -10.44 -11.78
C ARG A 299 -2.63 -10.43 -10.43
N GLU A 300 -1.31 -10.36 -10.40
CA GLU A 300 -0.59 -10.46 -9.14
C GLU A 300 0.70 -9.66 -9.16
N VAL A 301 0.97 -9.01 -8.03
CA VAL A 301 2.19 -8.27 -7.74
C VAL A 301 2.97 -9.04 -6.69
N GLN A 302 4.28 -9.23 -6.90
CA GLN A 302 5.17 -9.88 -5.94
C GLN A 302 6.34 -8.98 -5.56
N ILE A 303 6.71 -9.00 -4.27
CA ILE A 303 8.05 -8.68 -3.78
C ILE A 303 8.78 -9.96 -3.34
N GLY A 304 10.11 -9.95 -3.44
CA GLY A 304 10.92 -11.16 -3.26
C GLY A 304 10.97 -12.07 -4.48
N ASN A 305 11.39 -13.33 -4.29
CA ASN A 305 11.78 -14.24 -5.36
C ASN A 305 11.11 -15.61 -5.27
N ASP A 306 10.49 -16.04 -6.37
CA ASP A 306 10.00 -17.41 -6.61
C ASP A 306 10.99 -18.30 -7.38
N SER A 307 12.15 -17.76 -7.78
CA SER A 307 13.27 -18.56 -8.30
C SER A 307 13.99 -19.26 -7.15
N LYS A 308 14.05 -20.58 -7.21
CA LYS A 308 14.61 -21.42 -6.15
C LYS A 308 16.13 -21.28 -6.02
N GLY A 309 16.62 -21.16 -4.79
CA GLY A 309 18.05 -21.13 -4.48
C GLY A 309 18.77 -19.89 -5.02
N GLN A 310 18.05 -18.80 -5.24
CA GLN A 310 18.61 -17.54 -5.72
C GLN A 310 18.78 -16.57 -4.54
N PRO A 311 20.03 -16.30 -4.10
CA PRO A 311 20.26 -15.50 -2.90
C PRO A 311 19.93 -14.01 -3.10
N PHE A 312 19.26 -13.43 -2.10
CA PHE A 312 19.03 -11.99 -1.97
C PHE A 312 18.70 -11.65 -0.50
N ASP A 313 18.92 -10.41 -0.12
CA ASP A 313 18.54 -9.88 1.20
C ASP A 313 18.07 -8.43 1.04
N ILE A 314 16.77 -8.21 1.21
CA ILE A 314 16.13 -6.91 1.01
C ILE A 314 15.23 -6.55 2.18
N PHE A 315 15.22 -5.25 2.49
CA PHE A 315 14.15 -4.60 3.23
C PHE A 315 13.27 -3.83 2.25
N VAL A 316 11.97 -3.90 2.48
CA VAL A 316 10.94 -3.23 1.69
C VAL A 316 10.05 -2.44 2.62
N ASP A 317 9.62 -1.25 2.19
CA ASP A 317 8.70 -0.42 2.96
C ASP A 317 7.82 0.42 2.03
N ASP A 318 6.79 1.07 2.59
CA ASP A 318 5.89 2.00 1.92
C ASP A 318 5.33 1.49 0.58
N VAL A 319 4.96 0.21 0.55
CA VAL A 319 4.40 -0.42 -0.65
C VAL A 319 3.05 0.20 -0.95
N ARG A 320 2.83 0.59 -2.20
CA ARG A 320 1.59 1.17 -2.70
C ARG A 320 1.29 0.63 -4.09
N ILE A 321 0.11 0.03 -4.26
CA ILE A 321 -0.40 -0.45 -5.55
C ILE A 321 -1.62 0.37 -5.90
N GLN A 322 -1.67 0.85 -7.15
CA GLN A 322 -2.77 1.64 -7.67
C GLN A 322 -3.16 1.17 -9.06
N GLY A 323 -4.45 1.25 -9.42
CA GLY A 323 -4.97 0.83 -10.72
C GLY A 323 -6.11 1.69 -11.20
#